data_AF-A0A3M2T561-F1
#
_entry.id   AF-A0A3M2T561-F1
#
_cell.length_a   1.000
_cell.length_b   1.000
_cell.length_c   1.000
_cell.angle_alpha   90.00
_cell.angle_beta   90.00
_cell.angle_gamma   90.00
#
_symmetry.space_group_name_H-M   'P 1'
#
loop_
_entity.id
_entity.type
_entity.pdbx_description
1 polymer ?
#
loop_
_entity_poly.entity_id
_entity_poly.type
_entity_poly.pdbx_seq_one_letter_code
_entity_poly.pdbx_strand_id
1 'polypeptide(L)'
;MADLPPLAPVPPPALRSSLPPEDWDACVDAWVALVGILVEAPQQQFVAVALKDESACTFLTSFYGQLASSVMPGLQAGPKAPHLRKLCFLLTRRLLLEVSTPPTDLLDWRFLGDLCCCYPSSSALRKLLSDVWEKHQTSIGPSLDKAKSLVIKQLSFGNPSNNQAVASDIRLLTVLASASPPCGQVLVTGSDFLDTLSDAYQAQKREGLRRVLVANAYVGLTSLLKGPSPNLSLLLDHLFSLKAAAGVGSPKTKREPTLLSDLVCSSDLLARLERYLSANPQKRGQDLVSSLRSYQSESRVFHRRYQKQARKSDKGKGRAPDISGTEELHAHRLSLVTQVQDLFPDLGSGYIVRLLDFYGDNPETV
;
A
#
# COMPACT_ATOMS: atom_id res chain seq x y z
N MET A 1 7.99 20.99 -34.02
CA MET A 1 7.55 21.51 -32.72
C MET A 1 8.41 22.73 -32.44
N ALA A 2 7.83 23.86 -32.02
CA ALA A 2 8.63 24.96 -31.49
C ALA A 2 9.47 24.43 -30.30
N ASP A 3 10.62 25.05 -30.01
CA ASP A 3 11.43 24.70 -28.84
C ASP A 3 10.59 24.96 -27.58
N LEU A 4 9.98 23.89 -27.05
CA LEU A 4 9.20 23.94 -25.84
C LEU A 4 10.16 24.13 -24.66
N PRO A 5 9.79 24.97 -23.67
CA PRO A 5 10.58 25.06 -22.46
C PRO A 5 10.56 23.73 -21.71
N PRO A 6 11.65 23.38 -20.99
CA PRO A 6 11.72 22.14 -20.22
C PRO A 6 10.69 22.13 -19.08
N LEU A 7 10.21 20.95 -18.72
CA LEU A 7 9.33 20.75 -17.57
C LEU A 7 10.09 20.95 -16.26
N ALA A 8 9.73 21.99 -15.52
CA ALA A 8 10.27 22.21 -14.18
C ALA A 8 9.75 21.14 -13.18
N PRO A 9 10.60 20.59 -12.30
CA PRO A 9 10.17 19.63 -11.30
C PRO A 9 9.20 20.23 -10.27
N VAL A 10 8.37 19.37 -9.67
CA VAL A 10 7.47 19.81 -8.60
C VAL A 10 8.29 20.17 -7.35
N PRO A 11 8.15 21.39 -6.83
CA PRO A 11 8.95 21.87 -5.71
C PRO A 11 8.62 21.10 -4.41
N PRO A 12 9.61 20.96 -3.51
CA PRO A 12 9.42 20.29 -2.23
C PRO A 12 8.43 21.06 -1.34
N PRO A 13 7.82 20.42 -0.32
CA PRO A 13 6.76 21.03 0.50
C PRO A 13 7.21 22.32 1.20
N ALA A 14 8.47 22.39 1.62
CA ALA A 14 9.06 23.57 2.26
C ALA A 14 9.00 24.81 1.35
N LEU A 15 9.35 24.65 0.06
CA LEU A 15 9.29 25.74 -0.92
C LEU A 15 7.85 26.05 -1.34
N ARG A 16 6.98 25.03 -1.43
CA ARG A 16 5.55 25.25 -1.72
C ARG A 16 4.84 26.08 -0.64
N SER A 17 5.26 25.94 0.61
CA SER A 17 4.66 26.68 1.73
C SER A 17 5.00 28.18 1.70
N SER A 18 6.05 28.58 0.98
CA SER A 18 6.44 29.97 0.80
C SER A 18 5.91 30.62 -0.49
N LEU A 19 5.29 29.85 -1.38
CA LEU A 19 4.79 30.37 -2.65
C LEU A 19 3.41 31.03 -2.47
N PRO A 20 3.20 32.24 -3.03
CA PRO A 20 1.87 32.81 -3.18
C PRO A 20 0.93 31.87 -3.95
N PRO A 21 -0.38 31.85 -3.64
CA PRO A 21 -1.35 31.02 -4.37
C PRO A 21 -1.38 31.29 -5.88
N GLU A 22 -1.22 32.55 -6.29
CA GLU A 22 -1.21 32.96 -7.70
C GLU A 22 -0.03 32.37 -8.47
N ASP A 23 1.17 32.38 -7.86
CA ASP A 23 2.38 31.79 -8.44
C ASP A 23 2.24 30.26 -8.56
N TRP A 24 1.63 29.62 -7.55
CA TRP A 24 1.35 28.19 -7.59
C TRP A 24 0.37 27.83 -8.71
N ASP A 25 -0.71 28.58 -8.87
CA ASP A 25 -1.69 28.37 -9.94
C ASP A 25 -1.05 28.57 -11.33
N ALA A 26 -0.16 29.56 -11.47
CA ALA A 26 0.60 29.77 -12.70
C ALA A 26 1.55 28.59 -13.01
N CYS A 27 2.21 28.01 -12.00
CA CYS A 27 2.99 26.78 -12.17
C CYS A 27 2.11 25.61 -12.64
N VAL A 28 0.94 25.43 -12.03
CA VAL A 28 -0.01 24.37 -12.41
C VAL A 28 -0.49 24.55 -13.85
N ASP A 29 -0.79 25.78 -14.27
CA ASP A 29 -1.18 26.08 -15.65
C ASP A 29 -0.06 25.80 -16.66
N ALA A 30 1.17 26.19 -16.32
CA ALA A 30 2.32 25.89 -17.16
C ALA A 30 2.53 24.38 -17.32
N TRP A 31 2.43 23.60 -16.24
CA TRP A 31 2.52 22.14 -16.31
C TRP A 31 1.37 21.54 -17.12
N VAL A 32 0.13 22.00 -16.93
CA VAL A 32 -1.03 21.52 -17.70
C VAL A 32 -0.81 21.77 -19.20
N ALA A 33 -0.38 22.97 -19.58
CA ALA A 33 -0.13 23.32 -20.97
C ALA A 33 1.01 22.48 -21.58
N LEU A 34 2.16 22.40 -20.91
CA LEU A 34 3.33 21.67 -21.42
C LEU A 34 3.09 20.17 -21.52
N VAL A 35 2.52 19.56 -20.47
CA VAL A 35 2.19 18.13 -20.48
C VAL A 35 1.09 17.85 -21.50
N GLY A 36 0.11 18.74 -21.65
CA GLY A 36 -0.94 18.64 -22.68
C GLY A 36 -0.35 18.57 -24.09
N ILE A 37 0.55 19.49 -24.44
CA ILE A 37 1.24 19.51 -25.74
C ILE A 37 2.02 18.21 -25.96
N LEU A 38 2.76 17.73 -24.95
CA LEU A 38 3.51 16.47 -25.05
C LEU A 38 2.60 15.25 -25.19
N VAL A 39 1.42 15.24 -24.56
CA VAL A 39 0.46 14.13 -24.68
C VAL A 39 -0.23 14.12 -26.05
N GLU A 40 -0.52 15.29 -26.62
CA GLU A 40 -1.17 15.42 -27.93
C GLU A 40 -0.20 15.32 -29.12
N ALA A 41 1.11 15.44 -28.86
CA ALA A 41 2.15 15.35 -29.88
C ALA A 41 2.07 14.07 -30.72
N PRO A 42 2.19 14.15 -32.07
CA PRO A 42 2.31 12.97 -32.92
C PRO A 42 3.45 12.06 -32.49
N GLN A 43 3.28 10.75 -32.61
CA GLN A 43 4.21 9.74 -32.07
C GLN A 43 5.69 10.01 -32.42
N GLN A 44 5.98 10.28 -33.69
CA GLN A 44 7.35 10.55 -34.15
C GLN A 44 7.97 11.77 -33.44
N GLN A 45 7.18 12.83 -33.25
CA GLN A 45 7.67 14.05 -32.61
C GLN A 45 7.82 13.86 -31.10
N PHE A 46 6.86 13.16 -30.47
CA PHE A 46 6.93 12.81 -29.05
C PHE A 46 8.19 12.01 -28.73
N VAL A 47 8.48 10.95 -29.49
CA VAL A 47 9.67 10.12 -29.28
C VAL A 47 10.96 10.94 -29.48
N ALA A 48 11.00 11.80 -30.50
CA ALA A 48 12.15 12.66 -30.74
C ALA A 48 12.43 13.65 -29.60
N VAL A 49 11.38 14.19 -28.97
CA VAL A 49 11.51 15.08 -27.80
C VAL A 49 11.89 14.29 -26.54
N ALA A 50 11.19 13.19 -26.27
CA ALA A 50 11.41 12.36 -25.08
C ALA A 50 12.82 11.75 -25.00
N LEU A 51 13.47 11.49 -26.15
CA LEU A 51 14.85 11.01 -26.19
C LEU A 51 15.90 12.11 -25.96
N LYS A 52 15.53 13.39 -26.10
CA LYS A 52 16.43 14.53 -25.95
C LYS A 52 16.28 15.24 -24.61
N ASP A 53 15.08 15.24 -24.05
CA ASP A 53 14.72 16.02 -22.88
C ASP A 53 14.38 15.13 -21.68
N GLU A 54 15.28 15.14 -20.69
CA GLU A 54 15.11 14.42 -19.42
C GLU A 54 14.22 15.17 -18.41
N SER A 55 13.80 16.40 -18.72
CA SER A 55 12.96 17.22 -17.85
C SER A 55 11.63 16.55 -17.53
N ALA A 56 11.03 15.86 -18.52
CA ALA A 56 9.79 15.10 -18.33
C ALA A 56 9.94 13.97 -17.31
N CYS A 57 11.08 13.27 -17.31
CA CYS A 57 11.39 12.23 -16.33
C CYS A 57 11.50 12.84 -14.92
N THR A 58 12.28 13.92 -14.80
CA THR A 58 12.53 14.60 -13.52
C THR A 58 11.24 15.19 -12.94
N PHE A 59 10.41 15.78 -13.80
CA PHE A 59 9.08 16.28 -13.44
C PHE A 59 8.16 15.17 -12.96
N LEU A 60 8.03 14.05 -13.69
CA LEU A 60 7.13 12.96 -13.28
C LEU A 60 7.59 12.30 -11.98
N THR A 61 8.89 12.11 -11.78
CA THR A 61 9.45 11.55 -10.55
C THR A 61 9.16 12.46 -9.36
N SER A 62 9.39 13.77 -9.49
CA SER A 62 9.03 14.72 -8.43
C SER A 62 7.52 14.82 -8.22
N PHE A 63 6.72 14.80 -9.30
CA PHE A 63 5.26 14.86 -9.22
C PHE A 63 4.68 13.69 -8.43
N TYR A 64 4.99 12.44 -8.80
CA TYR A 64 4.44 11.28 -8.11
C TYR A 64 5.04 11.10 -6.71
N GLY A 65 6.33 11.37 -6.52
CA GLY A 65 6.96 11.30 -5.20
C GLY A 65 6.33 12.28 -4.21
N GLN A 66 6.06 13.52 -4.65
CA GLN A 66 5.35 14.51 -3.83
C GLN A 66 3.89 14.10 -3.60
N LEU A 67 3.20 13.60 -4.63
CA LEU A 67 1.78 13.22 -4.53
C LEU A 67 1.56 12.00 -3.62
N ALA A 68 2.50 11.04 -3.62
CA ALA A 68 2.47 9.84 -2.77
C ALA A 68 2.87 10.14 -1.31
N SER A 69 3.79 11.09 -1.09
CA SER A 69 4.30 11.45 0.23
C SER A 69 3.44 12.47 0.97
N SER A 70 2.67 13.29 0.26
CA SER A 70 2.03 14.46 0.87
C SER A 70 0.72 14.11 1.56
N VAL A 71 0.70 14.31 2.88
CA VAL A 71 -0.50 14.47 3.71
C VAL A 71 -1.12 15.87 3.52
N MET A 72 -0.46 16.77 2.78
CA MET A 72 -0.86 18.17 2.63
C MET A 72 -1.63 18.45 1.33
N PRO A 73 -2.66 19.32 1.35
CA PRO A 73 -3.60 19.49 0.24
C PRO A 73 -3.02 20.07 -1.05
N GLY A 74 -1.94 20.84 -1.04
CA GLY A 74 -1.62 21.80 -2.13
C GLY A 74 -1.51 21.23 -3.56
N LEU A 75 -1.07 19.98 -3.75
CA LEU A 75 -1.00 19.34 -5.09
C LEU A 75 -2.28 18.55 -5.44
N GLN A 76 -3.11 18.25 -4.43
CA GLN A 76 -4.39 17.54 -4.55
C GLN A 76 -5.59 18.50 -4.55
N ALA A 77 -5.38 19.75 -4.13
CA ALA A 77 -6.38 20.77 -3.96
C ALA A 77 -6.46 21.65 -5.20
N GLY A 78 -7.68 22.10 -5.53
CA GLY A 78 -7.96 22.97 -6.66
C GLY A 78 -8.56 22.23 -7.86
N PRO A 79 -9.31 22.96 -8.72
CA PRO A 79 -10.07 22.36 -9.82
C PRO A 79 -9.19 21.76 -10.93
N LYS A 80 -7.93 22.21 -11.04
CA LYS A 80 -6.98 21.78 -12.08
C LYS A 80 -6.19 20.52 -11.71
N ALA A 81 -6.09 20.17 -10.43
CA ALA A 81 -5.32 19.03 -9.95
C ALA A 81 -5.76 17.67 -10.57
N PRO A 82 -7.07 17.36 -10.71
CA PRO A 82 -7.50 16.13 -11.36
C PRO A 82 -7.10 16.07 -12.84
N HIS A 83 -7.13 17.22 -13.53
CA HIS A 83 -6.75 17.31 -14.94
C HIS A 83 -5.24 17.11 -15.13
N LEU A 84 -4.42 17.81 -14.36
CA LEU A 84 -2.96 17.63 -14.38
C LEU A 84 -2.58 16.19 -14.06
N ARG A 85 -3.19 15.58 -13.04
CA ARG A 85 -2.97 14.18 -12.70
C ARG A 85 -3.28 13.25 -13.87
N LYS A 86 -4.41 13.44 -14.55
CA LYS A 86 -4.75 12.68 -15.77
C LYS A 86 -3.70 12.86 -16.86
N LEU A 87 -3.25 14.08 -17.12
CA LEU A 87 -2.21 14.37 -18.11
C LEU A 87 -0.88 13.69 -17.75
N CYS A 88 -0.44 13.76 -16.50
CA CYS A 88 0.75 13.07 -16.02
C CYS A 88 0.65 11.55 -16.21
N PHE A 89 -0.51 10.94 -15.95
CA PHE A 89 -0.74 9.51 -16.21
C PHE A 89 -0.56 9.17 -17.70
N LEU A 90 -1.15 9.98 -18.59
CA LEU A 90 -1.04 9.78 -20.03
C LEU A 90 0.40 9.95 -20.50
N LEU A 91 1.11 10.99 -20.03
CA LEU A 91 2.52 11.21 -20.36
C LEU A 91 3.39 10.04 -19.88
N THR A 92 3.18 9.57 -18.65
CA THR A 92 3.90 8.39 -18.11
C THR A 92 3.66 7.16 -18.97
N ARG A 93 2.40 6.91 -19.36
CA ARG A 93 2.06 5.81 -20.27
C ARG A 93 2.82 5.91 -21.59
N ARG A 94 2.84 7.09 -22.23
CA ARG A 94 3.56 7.29 -23.49
C ARG A 94 5.05 7.04 -23.33
N LEU A 95 5.68 7.60 -22.29
CA LEU A 95 7.11 7.40 -22.02
C LEU A 95 7.46 5.92 -21.85
N LEU A 96 6.67 5.17 -21.07
CA LEU A 96 6.96 3.78 -20.79
C LEU A 96 6.66 2.84 -21.97
N LEU A 97 5.62 3.12 -22.76
CA LEU A 97 5.15 2.20 -23.81
C LEU A 97 5.55 2.60 -25.24
N GLU A 98 5.66 3.89 -25.55
CA GLU A 98 5.93 4.37 -26.92
C GLU A 98 7.43 4.62 -27.17
N VAL A 99 8.20 4.92 -26.13
CA VAL A 99 9.67 5.07 -26.25
C VAL A 99 10.33 3.69 -26.19
N SER A 100 11.29 3.44 -27.08
CA SER A 100 12.00 2.16 -27.15
C SER A 100 12.84 1.90 -25.90
N THR A 101 13.55 2.93 -25.44
CA THR A 101 14.40 2.92 -24.24
C THR A 101 13.90 4.00 -23.28
N PRO A 102 12.89 3.70 -22.44
CA PRO A 102 12.44 4.66 -21.45
C PRO A 102 13.57 4.98 -20.45
N PRO A 103 13.57 6.18 -19.85
CA PRO A 103 14.48 6.50 -18.76
C PRO A 103 14.38 5.46 -17.64
N THR A 104 15.54 4.97 -17.16
CA THR A 104 15.60 3.90 -16.15
C THR A 104 14.93 4.27 -14.83
N ASP A 105 14.91 5.56 -14.49
CA ASP A 105 14.28 6.07 -13.27
C ASP A 105 12.76 5.82 -13.26
N LEU A 106 12.12 5.82 -14.43
CA LEU A 106 10.68 5.53 -14.56
C LEU A 106 10.38 4.03 -14.45
N LEU A 107 11.40 3.18 -14.51
CA LEU A 107 11.31 1.73 -14.31
C LEU A 107 11.74 1.32 -12.89
N ASP A 108 12.22 2.26 -12.08
CA ASP A 108 12.60 1.98 -10.70
C ASP A 108 11.38 1.66 -9.84
N TRP A 109 11.55 0.72 -8.90
CA TRP A 109 10.49 0.28 -8.01
C TRP A 109 9.89 1.42 -7.18
N ARG A 110 10.66 2.46 -6.84
CA ARG A 110 10.15 3.62 -6.09
C ARG A 110 9.20 4.44 -6.94
N PHE A 111 9.62 4.79 -8.16
CA PHE A 111 8.76 5.52 -9.09
C PHE A 111 7.46 4.75 -9.38
N LEU A 112 7.57 3.46 -9.70
CA LEU A 112 6.41 2.62 -9.98
C LEU A 112 5.51 2.48 -8.74
N GLY A 113 6.10 2.37 -7.55
CA GLY A 113 5.37 2.37 -6.29
C GLY A 113 4.62 3.68 -6.04
N ASP A 114 5.27 4.83 -6.23
CA ASP A 114 4.68 6.15 -6.03
C ASP A 114 3.53 6.38 -7.00
N LEU A 115 3.72 5.99 -8.27
CA LEU A 115 2.66 5.96 -9.27
C LEU A 115 1.47 5.10 -8.79
N CYS A 116 1.72 3.94 -8.20
CA CYS A 116 0.65 3.08 -7.67
C CYS A 116 -0.10 3.71 -6.49
N CYS A 117 0.61 4.36 -5.56
CA CYS A 117 0.02 5.11 -4.45
C CYS A 117 -0.91 6.22 -4.97
N CYS A 118 -0.56 6.81 -6.12
CA CYS A 118 -1.34 7.87 -6.72
C CYS A 118 -2.61 7.38 -7.41
N TYR A 119 -2.77 6.11 -7.80
CA TYR A 119 -4.01 5.62 -8.45
C TYR A 119 -4.53 4.33 -7.80
N PRO A 120 -4.98 4.40 -6.53
CA PRO A 120 -5.44 3.21 -5.82
C PRO A 120 -6.64 2.59 -6.55
N SER A 121 -6.58 1.29 -6.76
CA SER A 121 -7.65 0.50 -7.41
C SER A 121 -7.97 0.84 -8.87
N SER A 122 -7.14 1.64 -9.56
CA SER A 122 -7.35 1.96 -10.98
C SER A 122 -7.10 0.74 -11.88
N SER A 123 -8.10 0.36 -12.68
CA SER A 123 -7.95 -0.69 -13.70
C SER A 123 -7.02 -0.26 -14.84
N ALA A 124 -7.03 1.03 -15.20
CA ALA A 124 -6.13 1.60 -16.20
C ALA A 124 -4.67 1.52 -15.75
N LEU A 125 -4.39 1.79 -14.47
CA LEU A 125 -3.05 1.62 -13.90
C LEU A 125 -2.62 0.15 -13.95
N ARG A 126 -3.49 -0.79 -13.53
CA ARG A 126 -3.17 -2.22 -13.56
C ARG A 126 -2.85 -2.70 -14.98
N LYS A 127 -3.61 -2.24 -15.97
CA LYS A 127 -3.33 -2.54 -17.38
C LYS A 127 -1.98 -1.96 -17.80
N LEU A 128 -1.72 -0.69 -17.49
CA LEU A 128 -0.43 -0.06 -17.78
C LEU A 128 0.74 -0.86 -17.16
N LEU A 129 0.65 -1.24 -15.89
CA LEU A 129 1.71 -2.02 -15.23
C LEU A 129 1.90 -3.40 -15.85
N SER A 130 0.84 -4.04 -16.35
CA SER A 130 0.94 -5.30 -17.09
C SER A 130 1.71 -5.11 -18.40
N ASP A 131 1.30 -4.12 -19.21
CA ASP A 131 1.95 -3.82 -20.49
C ASP A 131 3.44 -3.42 -20.29
N VAL A 132 3.72 -2.64 -19.23
CA VAL A 132 5.08 -2.22 -18.86
C VAL A 132 5.91 -3.39 -18.37
N TRP A 133 5.34 -4.31 -17.58
CA TRP A 133 6.03 -5.51 -17.15
C TRP A 133 6.42 -6.39 -18.33
N GLU A 134 5.48 -6.66 -19.24
CA GLU A 134 5.74 -7.48 -20.44
C GLU A 134 6.87 -6.91 -21.28
N LYS A 135 6.94 -5.58 -21.42
CA LYS A 135 7.96 -4.89 -22.20
C LYS A 135 9.32 -4.76 -21.49
N HIS A 136 9.32 -4.52 -20.18
CA HIS A 136 10.51 -4.04 -19.43
C HIS A 136 10.87 -4.87 -18.19
N GLN A 137 10.35 -6.09 -18.04
CA GLN A 137 10.65 -6.96 -16.90
C GLN A 137 12.16 -7.17 -16.64
N THR A 138 13.00 -7.14 -17.67
CA THR A 138 14.46 -7.29 -17.56
C THR A 138 15.13 -6.10 -16.86
N SER A 139 14.51 -4.93 -16.83
CA SER A 139 14.97 -3.76 -16.10
C SER A 139 14.29 -3.61 -14.74
N ILE A 140 12.99 -3.94 -14.67
CA ILE A 140 12.21 -3.84 -13.42
C ILE A 140 12.63 -4.91 -12.41
N GLY A 141 12.89 -6.14 -12.86
CA GLY A 141 13.31 -7.26 -12.01
C GLY A 141 14.55 -6.92 -11.16
N PRO A 142 15.67 -6.49 -11.76
CA PRO A 142 16.86 -6.06 -11.01
C PRO A 142 16.61 -4.92 -10.03
N SER A 143 15.74 -3.95 -10.37
CA SER A 143 15.35 -2.87 -9.45
C SER A 143 14.61 -3.43 -8.21
N LEU A 144 13.72 -4.41 -8.41
CA LEU A 144 13.04 -5.11 -7.31
C LEU A 144 13.98 -5.98 -6.47
N ASP A 145 14.93 -6.70 -7.09
CA ASP A 145 15.93 -7.48 -6.37
C ASP A 145 16.84 -6.61 -5.50
N LYS A 146 17.20 -5.42 -6.00
CA LYS A 146 17.91 -4.40 -5.22
C LYS A 146 17.06 -3.91 -4.04
N ALA A 147 15.76 -3.68 -4.24
CA ALA A 147 14.83 -3.30 -3.19
C ALA A 147 14.70 -4.39 -2.11
N LYS A 148 14.51 -5.64 -2.54
CA LYS A 148 14.47 -6.82 -1.67
C LYS A 148 15.74 -6.92 -0.83
N SER A 149 16.91 -6.84 -1.45
CA SER A 149 18.21 -6.91 -0.77
C SER A 149 18.39 -5.78 0.25
N LEU A 150 17.94 -4.57 -0.09
CA LEU A 150 17.97 -3.41 0.81
C LEU A 150 17.09 -3.64 2.04
N VAL A 151 15.84 -4.11 1.84
CA VAL A 151 14.91 -4.39 2.95
C VAL A 151 15.47 -5.50 3.84
N ILE A 152 16.01 -6.59 3.27
CA ILE A 152 16.65 -7.67 4.04
C ILE A 152 17.76 -7.10 4.91
N LYS A 153 18.69 -6.36 4.31
CA LYS A 153 19.82 -5.76 5.04
C LYS A 153 19.35 -4.84 6.17
N GLN A 154 18.35 -4.00 5.92
CA GLN A 154 17.83 -3.07 6.91
C GLN A 154 17.07 -3.76 8.04
N LEU A 155 16.38 -4.88 7.79
CA LEU A 155 15.69 -5.63 8.84
C LEU A 155 16.66 -6.49 9.67
N SER A 156 17.68 -7.08 9.04
CA SER A 156 18.65 -7.95 9.73
C SER A 156 19.70 -7.18 10.53
N PHE A 157 20.18 -6.04 10.02
CA PHE A 157 21.31 -5.30 10.60
C PHE A 157 21.00 -3.82 10.89
N GLY A 158 19.78 -3.36 10.62
CA GLY A 158 19.44 -1.94 10.71
C GLY A 158 19.24 -1.45 12.14
N ASN A 159 19.60 -0.18 12.36
CA ASN A 159 19.34 0.50 13.62
C ASN A 159 17.83 0.66 13.85
N PRO A 160 17.34 0.52 15.11
CA PRO A 160 15.93 0.72 15.44
C PRO A 160 15.37 2.10 15.07
N SER A 161 16.23 3.11 14.91
CA SER A 161 15.89 4.44 14.43
C SER A 161 15.40 4.45 12.97
N ASN A 162 15.87 3.51 12.15
CA ASN A 162 15.54 3.46 10.72
C ASN A 162 14.20 2.77 10.43
N ASN A 163 13.56 2.19 11.45
CA ASN A 163 12.33 1.40 11.32
C ASN A 163 11.21 2.12 10.54
N GLN A 164 11.12 3.45 10.62
CA GLN A 164 10.12 4.21 9.87
C GLN A 164 10.43 4.22 8.37
N ALA A 165 11.69 4.45 7.98
CA ALA A 165 12.11 4.43 6.58
C ALA A 165 11.93 3.04 5.97
N VAL A 166 12.34 1.98 6.68
CA VAL A 166 12.13 0.59 6.22
C VAL A 166 10.64 0.29 6.08
N ALA A 167 9.81 0.72 7.04
CA ALA A 167 8.37 0.53 6.96
C ALA A 167 7.75 1.25 5.74
N SER A 168 8.21 2.45 5.41
CA SER A 168 7.76 3.17 4.21
C SER A 168 8.14 2.43 2.93
N ASP A 169 9.39 1.94 2.83
CA ASP A 169 9.85 1.16 1.67
C ASP A 169 9.03 -0.14 1.52
N ILE A 170 8.77 -0.86 2.62
CA ILE A 170 7.94 -2.08 2.58
C ILE A 170 6.49 -1.76 2.21
N ARG A 171 5.92 -0.64 2.68
CA ARG A 171 4.56 -0.21 2.26
C ARG A 171 4.51 0.06 0.76
N LEU A 172 5.51 0.75 0.23
CA LEU A 172 5.58 1.07 -1.18
C LEU A 172 5.69 -0.19 -2.04
N LEU A 173 6.56 -1.13 -1.66
CA LEU A 173 6.64 -2.46 -2.28
C LEU A 173 5.33 -3.25 -2.18
N THR A 174 4.62 -3.13 -1.06
CA THR A 174 3.31 -3.78 -0.87
C THR A 174 2.28 -3.22 -1.86
N VAL A 175 2.23 -1.90 -2.02
CA VAL A 175 1.31 -1.24 -2.96
C VAL A 175 1.65 -1.65 -4.40
N LEU A 176 2.93 -1.61 -4.78
CA LEU A 176 3.40 -2.03 -6.10
C LEU A 176 3.05 -3.49 -6.40
N ALA A 177 3.37 -4.42 -5.50
CA ALA A 177 3.07 -5.84 -5.65
C ALA A 177 1.55 -6.13 -5.69
N SER A 178 0.74 -5.27 -5.05
CA SER A 178 -0.72 -5.41 -5.07
C SER A 178 -1.32 -5.01 -6.42
N ALA A 179 -0.71 -4.01 -7.08
CA ALA A 179 -1.12 -3.48 -8.37
C ALA A 179 -0.54 -4.30 -9.55
N SER A 180 0.67 -4.83 -9.39
CA SER A 180 1.38 -5.69 -10.34
C SER A 180 1.78 -7.01 -9.68
N PRO A 181 1.00 -8.10 -9.88
CA PRO A 181 1.32 -9.41 -9.30
C PRO A 181 2.72 -9.94 -9.64
N PRO A 182 3.27 -9.80 -10.86
CA PRO A 182 4.63 -10.23 -11.16
C PRO A 182 5.70 -9.60 -10.24
N CYS A 183 5.55 -8.32 -9.87
CA CYS A 183 6.45 -7.70 -8.90
C CYS A 183 6.41 -8.41 -7.54
N GLY A 184 5.21 -8.80 -7.09
CA GLY A 184 5.04 -9.57 -5.86
C GLY A 184 5.69 -10.95 -5.93
N GLN A 185 5.65 -11.59 -7.11
CA GLN A 185 6.30 -12.90 -7.32
C GLN A 185 7.83 -12.77 -7.21
N VAL A 186 8.42 -11.72 -7.80
CA VAL A 186 9.85 -11.44 -7.66
C VAL A 186 10.26 -11.27 -6.19
N LEU A 187 9.50 -10.52 -5.40
CA LEU A 187 9.81 -10.31 -3.97
C LEU A 187 9.88 -11.62 -3.17
N VAL A 188 8.98 -12.56 -3.45
CA VAL A 188 8.94 -13.87 -2.78
C VAL A 188 9.71 -14.96 -3.52
N THR A 189 10.50 -14.62 -4.53
CA THR A 189 11.40 -15.60 -5.16
C THR A 189 12.48 -16.00 -4.14
N GLY A 190 12.48 -17.27 -3.72
CA GLY A 190 13.37 -17.74 -2.64
C GLY A 190 12.83 -17.45 -1.24
N SER A 191 13.35 -18.14 -0.21
CA SER A 191 12.81 -18.05 1.15
C SER A 191 13.38 -16.90 1.98
N ASP A 192 14.60 -16.44 1.67
CA ASP A 192 15.38 -15.42 2.38
C ASP A 192 14.58 -14.18 2.79
N PHE A 193 13.74 -13.67 1.89
CA PHE A 193 12.93 -12.48 2.15
C PHE A 193 11.85 -12.76 3.19
N LEU A 194 11.05 -13.82 3.02
CA LEU A 194 9.99 -14.19 3.96
C LEU A 194 10.54 -14.64 5.32
N ASP A 195 11.69 -15.31 5.32
CA ASP A 195 12.41 -15.68 6.54
C ASP A 195 12.84 -14.40 7.30
N THR A 196 13.40 -13.42 6.59
CA THR A 196 13.75 -12.12 7.18
C THR A 196 12.53 -11.36 7.71
N LEU A 197 11.40 -11.37 6.98
CA LEU A 197 10.15 -10.76 7.48
C LEU A 197 9.65 -11.47 8.74
N SER A 198 9.76 -12.80 8.78
CA SER A 198 9.36 -13.61 9.93
C SER A 198 10.23 -13.28 11.15
N ASP A 199 11.55 -13.24 10.99
CA ASP A 199 12.48 -12.91 12.06
C ASP A 199 12.28 -11.47 12.57
N ALA A 200 12.11 -10.52 11.66
CA ALA A 200 11.81 -9.13 12.01
C ALA A 200 10.46 -8.98 12.75
N TYR A 201 9.45 -9.75 12.36
CA TYR A 201 8.15 -9.78 13.05
C TYR A 201 8.31 -10.25 14.51
N GLN A 202 9.14 -11.27 14.73
CA GLN A 202 9.42 -11.79 16.07
C GLN A 202 10.23 -10.81 16.91
N ALA A 203 11.31 -10.24 16.34
CA ALA A 203 12.19 -9.32 17.03
C ALA A 203 11.50 -8.00 17.42
N GLN A 204 10.59 -7.50 16.58
CA GLN A 204 9.93 -6.21 16.80
C GLN A 204 8.57 -6.39 17.47
N LYS A 205 8.32 -5.72 18.61
CA LYS A 205 7.01 -5.73 19.29
C LYS A 205 6.07 -4.61 18.85
N ARG A 206 6.56 -3.59 18.12
CA ARG A 206 5.74 -2.48 17.62
C ARG A 206 4.70 -2.97 16.61
N GLU A 207 3.41 -2.77 16.91
CA GLU A 207 2.30 -3.16 16.03
C GLU A 207 2.39 -2.53 14.63
N GLY A 208 2.88 -1.29 14.53
CA GLY A 208 2.96 -0.57 13.27
C GLY A 208 3.83 -1.26 12.21
N LEU A 209 5.02 -1.76 12.60
CA LEU A 209 5.90 -2.49 11.68
C LEU A 209 5.34 -3.88 11.39
N ARG A 210 4.85 -4.60 12.41
CA ARG A 210 4.23 -5.94 12.25
C ARG A 210 3.12 -5.94 11.19
N ARG A 211 2.22 -4.96 11.22
CA ARG A 211 1.15 -4.82 10.22
C ARG A 211 1.70 -4.65 8.79
N VAL A 212 2.77 -3.88 8.63
CA VAL A 212 3.41 -3.65 7.34
C VAL A 212 4.08 -4.92 6.82
N LEU A 213 4.77 -5.67 7.67
CA LEU A 213 5.38 -6.96 7.34
C LEU A 213 4.32 -7.98 6.90
N VAL A 214 3.22 -8.09 7.66
CA VAL A 214 2.10 -9.00 7.35
C VAL A 214 1.44 -8.63 6.03
N ALA A 215 1.19 -7.34 5.78
CA ALA A 215 0.60 -6.89 4.53
C ALA A 215 1.49 -7.22 3.32
N ASN A 216 2.81 -7.03 3.45
CA ASN A 216 3.76 -7.35 2.39
C ASN A 216 3.82 -8.86 2.11
N ALA A 217 3.96 -9.67 3.17
CA ALA A 217 3.94 -11.12 3.05
C ALA A 217 2.63 -11.63 2.43
N TYR A 218 1.48 -11.08 2.84
CA TYR A 218 0.18 -11.41 2.25
C TYR A 218 0.12 -11.09 0.75
N VAL A 219 0.53 -9.90 0.33
CA VAL A 219 0.51 -9.51 -1.09
C VAL A 219 1.47 -10.36 -1.91
N GLY A 220 2.68 -10.62 -1.42
CA GLY A 220 3.65 -11.49 -2.08
C GLY A 220 3.14 -12.94 -2.22
N LEU A 221 2.62 -13.54 -1.15
CA LEU A 221 2.09 -14.91 -1.20
C LEU A 221 0.84 -15.01 -2.10
N THR A 222 -0.04 -14.01 -2.07
CA THR A 222 -1.23 -14.02 -2.94
C THR A 222 -0.93 -13.70 -4.40
N SER A 223 0.21 -13.11 -4.73
CA SER A 223 0.61 -12.88 -6.12
C SER A 223 0.96 -14.19 -6.84
N LEU A 224 1.41 -15.21 -6.09
CA LEU A 224 1.67 -16.56 -6.62
C LEU A 224 0.39 -17.28 -7.09
N LEU A 225 -0.79 -16.81 -6.67
CA LEU A 225 -2.09 -17.32 -7.15
C LEU A 225 -2.68 -16.50 -8.30
N LYS A 226 -1.97 -15.47 -8.77
CA LYS A 226 -2.44 -14.52 -9.79
C LYS A 226 -1.58 -14.63 -11.06
N GLY A 227 -2.15 -14.20 -12.18
CA GLY A 227 -1.47 -14.16 -13.47
C GLY A 227 -1.71 -15.42 -14.31
N PRO A 228 -1.10 -15.49 -15.51
CA PRO A 228 -1.30 -16.59 -16.46
C PRO A 228 -0.71 -17.91 -15.97
N SER A 229 0.34 -17.86 -15.15
CA SER A 229 1.02 -19.03 -14.59
C SER A 229 1.11 -18.93 -13.06
N PRO A 230 0.04 -19.28 -12.32
CA PRO A 230 0.09 -19.39 -10.87
C PRO A 230 1.18 -20.38 -10.42
N ASN A 231 1.94 -20.03 -9.39
CA ASN A 231 3.00 -20.85 -8.83
C ASN A 231 2.58 -21.41 -7.46
N LEU A 232 1.67 -22.40 -7.51
CA LEU A 232 1.16 -23.05 -6.30
C LEU A 232 2.26 -23.79 -5.54
N SER A 233 3.21 -24.41 -6.23
CA SER A 233 4.31 -25.14 -5.59
C SER A 233 5.12 -24.25 -4.66
N LEU A 234 5.58 -23.09 -5.16
CA LEU A 234 6.35 -22.13 -4.37
C LEU A 234 5.53 -21.56 -3.20
N LEU A 235 4.24 -21.28 -3.42
CA LEU A 235 3.34 -20.84 -2.34
C LEU A 235 3.25 -21.88 -1.22
N LEU A 236 3.05 -23.15 -1.58
CA LEU A 236 2.99 -24.23 -0.60
C LEU A 236 4.32 -24.35 0.14
N ASP A 237 5.46 -24.30 -0.56
CA ASP A 237 6.78 -24.39 0.06
C ASP A 237 6.99 -23.27 1.10
N HIS A 238 6.64 -22.02 0.78
CA HIS A 238 6.69 -20.91 1.75
C HIS A 238 5.76 -21.12 2.95
N LEU A 239 4.52 -21.57 2.72
CA LEU A 239 3.57 -21.82 3.80
C LEU A 239 4.01 -22.99 4.70
N PHE A 240 4.67 -24.02 4.14
CA PHE A 240 5.29 -25.09 4.93
C PHE A 240 6.46 -24.58 5.76
N SER A 241 7.35 -23.74 5.19
CA SER A 241 8.45 -23.13 5.93
C SER A 241 7.95 -22.26 7.09
N LEU A 242 6.95 -21.40 6.85
CA LEU A 242 6.32 -20.60 7.89
C LEU A 242 5.64 -21.46 8.97
N LYS A 243 4.97 -22.55 8.56
CA LYS A 243 4.34 -23.52 9.46
C LYS A 243 5.39 -24.18 10.36
N ALA A 244 6.52 -24.61 9.78
CA ALA A 244 7.63 -25.21 10.52
C ALA A 244 8.26 -24.21 11.50
N ALA A 245 8.50 -22.96 11.08
CA ALA A 245 9.06 -21.90 11.92
C ALA A 245 8.16 -21.51 13.11
N ALA A 246 6.84 -21.65 12.96
CA ALA A 246 5.87 -21.47 14.04
C ALA A 246 5.68 -22.73 14.92
N GLY A 247 6.30 -23.85 14.55
CA GLY A 247 6.23 -25.12 15.28
C GLY A 247 4.86 -25.81 15.24
N VAL A 248 4.00 -25.46 14.27
CA VAL A 248 2.60 -25.89 14.21
C VAL A 248 2.50 -27.42 14.09
N GLY A 249 1.72 -28.03 14.98
CA GLY A 249 1.53 -29.48 15.04
C GLY A 249 2.62 -30.21 15.85
N SER A 250 3.46 -29.48 16.58
CA SER A 250 4.46 -30.02 17.50
C SER A 250 4.27 -29.47 18.93
N PRO A 251 4.80 -30.11 19.97
CA PRO A 251 4.80 -29.56 21.34
C PRO A 251 5.58 -28.23 21.44
N LYS A 252 6.39 -27.88 20.43
CA LYS A 252 7.11 -26.61 20.31
C LYS A 252 6.30 -25.51 19.62
N THR A 253 4.98 -25.69 19.45
CA THR A 253 4.12 -24.65 18.87
C THR A 253 4.28 -23.35 19.66
N LYS A 254 4.66 -22.27 18.97
CA LYS A 254 4.86 -20.97 19.60
C LYS A 254 3.52 -20.45 20.15
N ARG A 255 3.50 -20.11 21.45
CA ARG A 255 2.32 -19.54 22.15
C ARG A 255 2.35 -18.01 22.17
N GLU A 256 2.80 -17.41 21.07
CA GLU A 256 2.93 -15.97 20.89
C GLU A 256 2.54 -15.59 19.45
N PRO A 257 2.23 -14.31 19.18
CA PRO A 257 1.99 -13.85 17.82
C PRO A 257 3.20 -14.15 16.92
N THR A 258 2.99 -14.94 15.88
CA THR A 258 3.95 -15.18 14.78
C THR A 258 3.46 -14.52 13.49
N LEU A 259 4.38 -14.27 12.53
CA LEU A 259 4.01 -13.77 11.20
C LEU A 259 2.92 -14.64 10.56
N LEU A 260 3.08 -15.97 10.62
CA LEU A 260 2.09 -16.92 10.11
C LEU A 260 0.73 -16.77 10.82
N SER A 261 0.74 -16.71 12.16
CA SER A 261 -0.50 -16.62 12.94
C SER A 261 -1.29 -15.36 12.61
N ASP A 262 -0.60 -14.23 12.45
CA ASP A 262 -1.21 -12.95 12.08
C ASP A 262 -1.74 -13.04 10.65
N LEU A 263 -0.90 -13.48 9.70
CA LEU A 263 -1.26 -13.66 8.30
C LEU A 263 -2.55 -14.49 8.14
N VAL A 264 -2.66 -15.64 8.81
CA VAL A 264 -3.87 -16.47 8.71
C VAL A 264 -5.05 -15.90 9.49
N CYS A 265 -4.86 -15.12 10.55
CA CYS A 265 -5.94 -14.55 11.36
C CYS A 265 -6.49 -13.21 10.83
N SER A 266 -5.64 -12.40 10.21
CA SER A 266 -5.95 -11.02 9.77
C SER A 266 -6.19 -10.88 8.26
N SER A 267 -6.02 -11.94 7.47
CA SER A 267 -6.25 -11.92 6.01
C SER A 267 -7.24 -12.98 5.51
N ASP A 268 -7.57 -12.92 4.22
CA ASP A 268 -8.36 -13.93 3.51
C ASP A 268 -7.50 -14.98 2.76
N LEU A 269 -6.19 -15.07 3.07
CA LEU A 269 -5.22 -15.95 2.40
C LEU A 269 -5.71 -17.40 2.31
N LEU A 270 -6.15 -17.99 3.43
CA LEU A 270 -6.65 -19.36 3.46
C LEU A 270 -7.90 -19.53 2.59
N ALA A 271 -8.81 -18.55 2.61
CA ALA A 271 -10.03 -18.59 1.79
C ALA A 271 -9.73 -18.43 0.28
N ARG A 272 -8.64 -17.75 -0.09
CA ARG A 272 -8.17 -17.69 -1.48
C ARG A 272 -7.55 -19.01 -1.92
N LEU A 273 -6.70 -19.58 -1.07
CA LEU A 273 -6.05 -20.86 -1.35
C LEU A 273 -7.09 -21.99 -1.44
N GLU A 274 -8.09 -22.03 -0.57
CA GLU A 274 -9.21 -22.97 -0.65
C GLU A 274 -9.96 -22.88 -1.97
N ARG A 275 -10.35 -21.66 -2.38
CA ARG A 275 -11.03 -21.43 -3.67
C ARG A 275 -10.17 -21.86 -4.87
N TYR A 276 -8.86 -21.65 -4.79
CA TYR A 276 -7.94 -22.12 -5.82
C TYR A 276 -7.88 -23.64 -5.87
N LEU A 277 -7.75 -24.29 -4.70
CA LEU A 277 -7.66 -25.75 -4.57
C LEU A 277 -8.98 -26.47 -4.85
N SER A 278 -10.13 -25.81 -4.73
CA SER A 278 -11.41 -26.38 -5.17
C SER A 278 -11.49 -26.49 -6.69
N ALA A 279 -10.88 -25.54 -7.42
CA ALA A 279 -10.80 -25.59 -8.88
C ALA A 279 -9.61 -26.44 -9.37
N ASN A 280 -8.53 -26.51 -8.58
CA ASN A 280 -7.31 -27.23 -8.89
C ASN A 280 -6.93 -28.18 -7.73
N PRO A 281 -7.59 -29.33 -7.61
CA PRO A 281 -7.38 -30.23 -6.47
C PRO A 281 -5.94 -30.70 -6.33
N GLN A 282 -5.33 -30.43 -5.18
CA GLN A 282 -4.01 -30.93 -4.82
C GLN A 282 -3.99 -31.31 -3.34
N LYS A 283 -3.81 -32.61 -3.05
CA LYS A 283 -3.86 -33.16 -1.69
C LYS A 283 -2.91 -32.47 -0.72
N ARG A 284 -1.65 -32.24 -1.13
CA ARG A 284 -0.63 -31.51 -0.34
C ARG A 284 -1.13 -30.14 0.12
N GLY A 285 -1.82 -29.40 -0.75
CA GLY A 285 -2.37 -28.09 -0.44
C GLY A 285 -3.59 -28.17 0.48
N GLN A 286 -4.49 -29.14 0.24
CA GLN A 286 -5.69 -29.34 1.05
C GLN A 286 -5.36 -29.74 2.49
N ASP A 287 -4.38 -30.63 2.68
CA ASP A 287 -3.89 -31.04 3.99
C ASP A 287 -3.24 -29.86 4.73
N LEU A 288 -2.45 -29.04 4.02
CA LEU A 288 -1.84 -27.84 4.58
C LEU A 288 -2.89 -26.83 5.03
N VAL A 289 -3.87 -26.53 4.19
CA VAL A 289 -4.99 -25.62 4.52
C VAL A 289 -5.72 -26.10 5.76
N SER A 290 -6.07 -27.38 5.83
CA SER A 290 -6.77 -27.97 6.98
C SER A 290 -5.96 -27.78 8.26
N SER A 291 -4.65 -28.05 8.21
CA SER A 291 -3.74 -27.83 9.33
C SER A 291 -3.63 -26.35 9.73
N LEU A 292 -3.57 -25.43 8.77
CA LEU A 292 -3.50 -24.00 9.02
C LEU A 292 -4.83 -23.43 9.55
N ARG A 293 -5.98 -24.03 9.21
CA ARG A 293 -7.29 -23.67 9.76
C ARG A 293 -7.40 -24.03 11.24
N SER A 294 -6.92 -25.21 11.64
CA SER A 294 -6.81 -25.56 13.06
C SER A 294 -5.91 -24.58 13.79
N TYR A 295 -4.72 -24.30 13.26
CA TYR A 295 -3.80 -23.31 13.83
C TYR A 295 -4.39 -21.90 13.91
N GLN A 296 -5.16 -21.47 12.89
CA GLN A 296 -5.89 -20.20 12.90
C GLN A 296 -6.87 -20.15 14.06
N SER A 297 -7.61 -21.22 14.33
CA SER A 297 -8.58 -21.27 15.43
C SER A 297 -7.90 -21.13 16.80
N GLU A 298 -6.76 -21.78 16.99
CA GLU A 298 -5.95 -21.74 18.22
C GLU A 298 -5.26 -20.38 18.41
N SER A 299 -4.84 -19.74 17.32
CA SER A 299 -4.07 -18.49 17.36
C SER A 299 -4.93 -17.23 17.46
N ARG A 300 -6.26 -17.33 17.32
CA ARG A 300 -7.18 -16.18 17.36
C ARG A 300 -7.07 -15.35 18.64
N VAL A 301 -6.75 -15.98 19.76
CA VAL A 301 -6.56 -15.30 21.05
C VAL A 301 -5.42 -14.27 21.03
N PHE A 302 -4.43 -14.45 20.16
CA PHE A 302 -3.30 -13.52 20.01
C PHE A 302 -3.64 -12.29 19.17
N HIS A 303 -4.70 -12.37 18.35
CA HIS A 303 -5.02 -11.36 17.35
C HIS A 303 -6.42 -10.80 17.59
N ARG A 304 -6.49 -9.62 18.22
CA ARG A 304 -7.75 -8.87 18.31
C ARG A 304 -8.15 -8.46 16.89
N ARG A 305 -9.13 -9.16 16.33
CA ARG A 305 -9.70 -8.82 15.03
C ARG A 305 -10.14 -7.35 15.04
N TYR A 306 -9.57 -6.56 14.14
CA TYR A 306 -10.14 -5.28 13.66
C TYR A 306 -11.41 -5.52 12.82
N GLN A 307 -12.17 -6.58 13.11
CA GLN A 307 -13.48 -6.74 12.51
C GLN A 307 -14.39 -5.76 13.22
N LYS A 308 -14.80 -4.72 12.46
CA LYS A 308 -16.01 -3.94 12.72
C LYS A 308 -17.02 -4.89 13.35
N GLN A 309 -17.39 -4.63 14.60
CA GLN A 309 -18.44 -5.37 15.28
C GLN A 309 -19.60 -5.47 14.29
N ALA A 310 -19.88 -6.67 13.81
CA ALA A 310 -21.11 -6.91 13.06
C ALA A 310 -22.22 -6.39 13.98
N ARG A 311 -22.97 -5.38 13.51
CA ARG A 311 -24.17 -4.92 14.21
C ARG A 311 -25.00 -6.17 14.44
N LYS A 312 -25.03 -6.66 15.68
CA LYS A 312 -25.98 -7.70 16.08
C LYS A 312 -27.35 -7.09 15.80
N SER A 313 -28.07 -7.66 14.85
CA SER A 313 -29.50 -7.42 14.74
C SER A 313 -30.13 -7.89 16.03
N ASP A 314 -30.64 -6.93 16.80
CA ASP A 314 -31.31 -7.18 18.06
C ASP A 314 -32.62 -7.93 17.77
N LYS A 315 -32.62 -9.25 18.03
CA LYS A 315 -33.84 -10.03 18.19
C LYS A 315 -34.05 -10.13 19.69
N GLY A 316 -35.06 -9.40 20.16
CA GLY A 316 -35.29 -9.14 21.57
C GLY A 316 -35.67 -10.34 22.44
N LYS A 317 -35.87 -9.96 23.72
CA LYS A 317 -36.24 -10.74 24.92
C LYS A 317 -35.11 -11.55 25.57
N GLY A 318 -34.41 -10.88 26.48
CA GLY A 318 -33.60 -11.49 27.54
C GLY A 318 -33.34 -10.48 28.65
N ARG A 319 -33.62 -10.85 29.91
CA ARG A 319 -33.54 -10.03 31.12
C ARG A 319 -32.15 -9.39 31.34
N ALA A 320 -32.14 -8.18 31.89
CA ALA A 320 -30.96 -7.40 32.23
C ALA A 320 -30.14 -8.02 33.38
N PRO A 321 -28.80 -7.99 33.28
CA PRO A 321 -27.92 -7.82 34.43
C PRO A 321 -27.29 -6.41 34.42
N ASP A 322 -27.06 -5.88 35.62
CA ASP A 322 -26.45 -4.57 35.93
C ASP A 322 -25.22 -4.23 35.08
N ILE A 323 -25.22 -3.03 34.48
CA ILE A 323 -24.05 -2.40 33.84
C ILE A 323 -23.98 -0.93 34.26
N SER A 324 -23.77 -0.66 35.54
CA SER A 324 -23.67 0.70 36.09
C SER A 324 -22.32 1.40 35.83
N GLY A 325 -21.53 0.98 34.83
CA GLY A 325 -20.24 1.61 34.51
C GLY A 325 -20.04 1.99 33.03
N THR A 326 -20.77 1.35 32.12
CA THR A 326 -20.66 1.62 30.68
C THR A 326 -21.61 2.75 30.24
N GLU A 327 -22.73 2.92 30.94
CA GLU A 327 -23.69 4.01 30.67
C GLU A 327 -23.13 5.38 31.06
N GLU A 328 -22.39 5.51 32.16
CA GLU A 328 -21.79 6.80 32.57
C GLU A 328 -20.71 7.28 31.58
N LEU A 329 -19.86 6.37 31.09
CA LEU A 329 -18.86 6.67 30.06
C LEU A 329 -19.51 7.08 28.73
N HIS A 330 -20.64 6.47 28.38
CA HIS A 330 -21.40 6.85 27.19
C HIS A 330 -22.15 8.18 27.35
N ALA A 331 -22.70 8.46 28.54
CA ALA A 331 -23.39 9.72 28.83
C ALA A 331 -22.41 10.91 28.82
N HIS A 332 -21.23 10.77 29.42
CA HIS A 332 -20.19 11.79 29.40
C HIS A 332 -19.75 12.12 27.96
N ARG A 333 -19.50 11.08 27.14
CA ARG A 333 -19.14 11.28 25.74
C ARG A 333 -20.24 11.90 24.89
N LEU A 334 -21.49 11.51 25.12
CA LEU A 334 -22.62 12.13 24.43
C LEU A 334 -22.74 13.62 24.78
N SER A 335 -22.51 13.99 26.04
CA SER A 335 -22.49 15.39 26.47
C SER A 335 -21.42 16.21 25.75
N LEU A 336 -20.19 15.69 25.63
CA LEU A 336 -19.10 16.37 24.93
C LEU A 336 -19.37 16.53 23.44
N VAL A 337 -19.96 15.49 22.82
CA VAL A 337 -20.34 15.56 21.41
C VAL A 337 -21.42 16.61 21.19
N THR A 338 -22.44 16.67 22.06
CA THR A 338 -23.49 17.70 21.97
C THR A 338 -22.92 19.11 22.13
N GLN A 339 -21.98 19.33 23.05
CA GLN A 339 -21.36 20.65 23.25
C GLN A 339 -20.66 21.17 21.98
N VAL A 340 -19.90 20.32 21.29
CA VAL A 340 -19.25 20.68 20.01
C VAL A 340 -20.29 20.84 18.90
N GLN A 341 -21.32 19.98 18.88
CA GLN A 341 -22.33 19.98 17.83
C GLN A 341 -23.31 21.15 17.95
N ASP A 342 -23.51 21.71 19.15
CA ASP A 342 -24.29 22.94 19.35
C ASP A 342 -23.58 24.16 18.75
N LEU A 343 -22.23 24.17 18.75
CA LEU A 343 -21.43 25.22 18.12
C LEU A 343 -21.28 25.00 16.61
N PHE A 344 -21.23 23.74 16.18
CA PHE A 344 -21.01 23.35 14.78
C PHE A 344 -22.02 22.27 14.34
N PRO A 345 -23.28 22.65 14.08
CA PRO A 345 -24.37 21.69 13.82
C PRO A 345 -24.19 20.88 12.53
N ASP A 346 -23.37 21.38 11.60
CA ASP A 346 -23.08 20.71 10.33
C ASP A 346 -22.06 19.57 10.48
N LEU A 347 -21.35 19.50 11.61
CA LEU A 347 -20.39 18.42 11.87
C LEU A 347 -21.14 17.16 12.36
N GLY A 348 -20.96 16.07 11.62
CA GLY A 348 -21.52 14.78 12.04
C GLY A 348 -20.91 14.29 13.35
N SER A 349 -21.74 13.81 14.27
CA SER A 349 -21.34 13.31 15.59
C SER A 349 -20.21 12.28 15.56
N GLY A 350 -20.18 11.41 14.54
CA GLY A 350 -19.10 10.43 14.36
C GLY A 350 -17.73 11.03 14.00
N TYR A 351 -17.72 12.24 13.43
CA TYR A 351 -16.49 13.01 13.19
C TYR A 351 -16.04 13.72 14.46
N ILE A 352 -16.97 14.32 15.21
CA ILE A 352 -16.72 14.96 16.52
C ILE A 352 -16.11 13.96 17.51
N VAL A 353 -16.63 12.73 17.59
CA VAL A 353 -16.06 11.68 18.45
C VAL A 353 -14.60 11.39 18.12
N ARG A 354 -14.22 11.40 16.84
CA ARG A 354 -12.82 11.16 16.43
C ARG A 354 -11.90 12.32 16.78
N LEU A 355 -12.42 13.55 16.75
CA LEU A 355 -11.67 14.73 17.18
C LEU A 355 -11.50 14.73 18.70
N LEU A 356 -12.56 14.40 19.45
CA LEU A 356 -12.47 14.22 20.91
C LEU A 356 -11.50 13.09 21.28
N ASP A 357 -11.52 11.95 20.58
CA ASP A 357 -10.53 10.88 20.76
C ASP A 357 -9.08 11.36 20.50
N PHE A 358 -8.90 12.26 19.54
CA PHE A 358 -7.59 12.79 19.15
C PHE A 358 -7.07 13.87 20.12
N TYR A 359 -7.96 14.71 20.64
CA TYR A 359 -7.64 15.81 21.55
C TYR A 359 -7.87 15.49 23.03
N GLY A 360 -8.04 14.20 23.38
CA GLY A 360 -8.11 13.75 24.77
C GLY A 360 -9.41 14.15 25.49
N ASP A 361 -10.55 14.02 24.80
CA ASP A 361 -11.89 14.38 25.29
C ASP A 361 -12.02 15.87 25.70
N ASN A 362 -11.22 16.77 25.12
CA ASN A 362 -11.30 18.22 25.35
C ASN A 362 -12.14 18.94 24.26
N PRO A 363 -13.38 19.40 24.57
CA PRO A 363 -14.26 20.05 23.61
C PRO A 363 -13.84 21.47 23.23
N GLU A 364 -12.97 22.13 24.01
CA GLU A 364 -12.50 23.51 23.69
C GLU A 364 -11.42 23.51 22.60
N THR A 365 -10.76 22.37 22.40
CA THR A 365 -9.69 22.23 21.40
C THR A 365 -10.22 21.73 20.05
N VAL A 366 -11.39 21.07 20.07
CA VAL A 366 -12.11 20.55 18.90
C VAL A 366 -12.89 21.68 18.23
#